data_AF-A0A9Q3DJW9-F1
#
_entry.id   AF-A0A9Q3DJW9-F1
#
_cell.length_a   1.000
_cell.length_b   1.000
_cell.length_c   1.000
_cell.angle_alpha   90.00
_cell.angle_beta   90.00
_cell.angle_gamma   90.00
#
_symmetry.space_group_name_H-M   'P 1'
#
loop_
_entity.id
_entity.type
_entity.pdbx_description
1 polymer ?
#
loop_
_entity_poly.entity_id
_entity_poly.type
_entity_poly.pdbx_seq_one_letter_code
_entity_poly.pdbx_strand_id
1 'polypeptide(L)'
;MIQTLEDMTSSHASTNQTDAILEKRWNPKLPQGSLRKDFFEIHPTAASFKGMLYKIRKHAMRCMEDSFAYAKDKWDKSHATSDFKVGDLVLESTTNFNNIKGFKKLKYSFAGPFVIKAHHGELLFK
;
A
#
# COMPACT_ATOMS: atom_id res chain seq x y z
N MET A 1 0.24 13.24 12.88
CA MET A 1 1.04 13.41 11.64
C MET A 1 0.32 14.50 10.84
N ILE A 2 0.96 15.63 10.57
CA ILE A 2 0.34 16.71 9.78
C ILE A 2 0.78 16.49 8.34
N GLN A 3 -0.15 16.09 7.47
CA GLN A 3 0.09 15.94 6.03
C GLN A 3 0.41 17.32 5.43
N THR A 4 1.51 17.47 4.70
CA THR A 4 1.84 18.76 4.09
C THR A 4 1.09 18.95 2.76
N LEU A 5 0.92 20.19 2.31
CA LEU A 5 0.26 20.49 1.03
C LEU A 5 1.01 19.89 -0.18
N GLU A 6 2.32 19.70 -0.07
CA GLU A 6 3.11 19.03 -1.11
C GLU A 6 2.74 17.55 -1.19
N ASP A 7 2.66 16.87 -0.05
CA ASP A 7 2.25 15.46 0.03
C ASP A 7 0.88 15.25 -0.59
N MET A 8 -0.08 16.14 -0.31
CA MET A 8 -1.46 16.08 -0.84
C MET A 8 -1.56 16.16 -2.37
N THR A 9 -0.57 16.78 -3.03
CA THR A 9 -0.53 16.97 -4.48
C THR A 9 0.42 16.00 -5.19
N SER A 10 1.17 15.21 -4.42
CA SER A 10 2.02 14.14 -4.94
C SER A 10 1.15 12.98 -5.43
N SER A 11 1.51 12.36 -6.55
CA SER A 11 0.77 11.21 -7.07
C SER A 11 1.16 9.96 -6.29
N HIS A 12 0.17 9.28 -5.73
CA HIS A 12 0.39 8.06 -4.96
C HIS A 12 0.80 6.92 -5.90
N ALA A 13 1.89 6.22 -5.58
CA ALA A 13 2.52 5.25 -6.49
C ALA A 13 1.61 4.06 -6.86
N SER A 14 0.72 3.64 -5.94
CA SER A 14 -0.19 2.52 -6.17
C SER A 14 -1.46 2.88 -6.94
N THR A 15 -1.99 4.09 -6.79
CA THR A 15 -3.29 4.51 -7.37
C THR A 15 -3.13 5.46 -8.54
N ASN A 16 -1.93 6.01 -8.77
CA ASN A 16 -1.64 7.06 -9.75
C ASN A 16 -2.52 8.31 -9.60
N GLN A 17 -3.13 8.49 -8.42
CA GLN A 17 -3.96 9.63 -8.07
C GLN A 17 -3.32 10.38 -6.90
N THR A 18 -3.53 11.68 -6.84
CA THR A 18 -3.08 12.49 -5.70
C THR A 18 -4.04 12.31 -4.53
N ASP A 19 -3.54 12.35 -3.30
CA ASP A 19 -4.37 12.22 -2.09
C ASP A 19 -5.52 13.24 -2.07
N ALA A 20 -5.28 14.46 -2.55
CA ALA A 20 -6.32 15.49 -2.67
C ALA A 20 -7.50 15.10 -3.59
N ILE A 21 -7.24 14.30 -4.63
CA ILE A 21 -8.29 13.80 -5.54
C ILE A 21 -9.04 12.63 -4.88
N LEU A 22 -8.32 11.73 -4.22
CA LEU A 22 -8.90 10.59 -3.51
C LEU A 22 -9.81 11.03 -2.36
N GLU A 23 -9.38 12.01 -1.56
CA GLU A 23 -10.12 12.48 -0.40
C GLU A 23 -11.19 13.53 -0.74
N LYS A 24 -10.81 14.53 -1.55
CA LYS A 24 -11.60 15.76 -1.73
C LYS A 24 -12.10 15.94 -3.16
N ARG A 25 -11.75 15.04 -4.07
CA ARG A 25 -12.07 15.11 -5.52
C ARG A 25 -11.64 16.42 -6.18
N TRP A 26 -10.68 17.14 -5.59
CA TRP A 26 -10.20 18.43 -6.06
C TRP A 26 -8.70 18.55 -5.79
N ASN A 27 -7.92 18.91 -6.82
CA ASN A 27 -6.47 19.07 -6.70
C ASN A 27 -6.09 20.56 -6.65
N PRO A 28 -5.52 21.05 -5.53
CA PRO A 28 -5.10 22.45 -5.43
C PRO A 28 -3.98 22.78 -6.42
N LYS A 29 -4.11 23.90 -7.14
CA LYS A 29 -3.05 24.41 -8.01
C LYS A 29 -1.96 25.08 -7.18
N LEU A 30 -0.79 24.45 -7.06
CA LEU A 30 0.35 25.03 -6.36
C LEU A 30 1.05 26.14 -7.19
N PRO A 31 1.54 27.21 -6.55
CA PRO A 31 2.22 28.33 -7.23
C PRO A 31 3.57 27.94 -7.87
N GLN A 32 4.09 26.75 -7.59
CA GLN A 32 5.31 26.24 -8.24
C GLN A 32 5.15 26.09 -9.77
N GLY A 33 3.93 25.92 -10.28
CA GLY A 33 3.66 25.84 -11.72
C GLY A 33 3.77 27.19 -12.44
N SER A 34 3.60 28.32 -11.75
CA SER A 34 3.73 29.65 -12.33
C SER A 34 5.15 30.20 -12.29
N LEU A 35 5.97 29.74 -11.33
CA LEU A 35 7.35 30.21 -11.14
C LEU A 35 8.33 29.70 -12.23
N ARG A 36 7.96 28.70 -13.03
CA ARG A 36 8.89 28.03 -13.97
C ARG A 36 8.96 28.62 -15.37
N LYS A 37 8.25 29.70 -15.66
CA LYS A 37 8.11 30.19 -17.05
C LYS A 37 9.34 30.94 -17.56
N ASP A 38 10.13 31.54 -16.68
CA ASP A 38 11.21 32.48 -17.06
C ASP A 38 12.55 32.21 -16.34
N PHE A 39 13.01 30.96 -16.23
CA PHE A 39 14.31 30.71 -15.58
C PHE A 39 15.50 30.91 -16.53
N PHE A 40 16.22 31.99 -16.26
CA PHE A 40 17.60 32.33 -16.55
C PHE A 40 18.56 31.13 -16.63
N GLU A 41 19.62 31.28 -17.41
CA GLU A 41 20.73 30.33 -17.57
C GLU A 41 21.17 29.74 -16.22
N ILE A 42 20.79 28.48 -16.00
CA ILE A 42 21.10 27.75 -14.77
C ILE A 42 22.62 27.54 -14.76
N HIS A 43 23.32 28.07 -13.73
CA HIS A 43 24.75 27.87 -13.54
C HIS A 43 25.11 26.37 -13.70
N PRO A 44 26.19 26.00 -14.40
CA PRO A 44 26.49 24.60 -14.77
C PRO A 44 26.52 23.64 -13.57
N THR A 45 26.89 24.11 -12.38
CA THR A 45 26.82 23.35 -11.12
C THR A 45 25.39 22.90 -10.78
N ALA A 46 24.39 23.76 -10.97
CA ALA A 46 22.99 23.43 -10.73
C ALA A 46 22.44 22.47 -11.79
N ALA A 47 22.94 22.52 -13.03
CA ALA A 47 22.63 21.52 -14.06
C ALA A 47 23.17 20.13 -13.68
N SER A 48 24.41 20.05 -13.21
CA SER A 48 25.02 18.81 -12.70
C SER A 48 24.25 18.24 -11.51
N PHE A 49 23.86 19.09 -10.57
CA PHE A 49 23.06 18.69 -9.40
C PHE A 49 21.67 18.17 -9.81
N LYS A 50 21.01 18.80 -10.79
CA LYS A 50 19.74 18.30 -11.37
C LYS A 50 19.91 16.90 -11.97
N GLY A 51 21.02 16.66 -12.68
CA GLY A 51 21.35 15.34 -13.23
C GLY A 51 21.54 14.28 -12.14
N MET A 52 22.23 14.64 -11.06
CA MET A 52 22.38 13.77 -9.88
C MET A 52 21.03 13.43 -9.25
N LEU A 53 20.18 14.44 -8.99
CA LEU A 53 18.85 14.24 -8.42
C LEU A 53 17.97 13.34 -9.31
N TYR A 54 18.05 13.49 -10.63
CA TYR A 54 17.32 12.64 -11.56
C TYR A 54 17.75 11.18 -11.45
N LYS A 55 19.05 10.90 -11.37
CA LYS A 55 19.58 9.54 -11.17
C LYS A 55 19.12 8.95 -9.84
N ILE A 56 19.17 9.73 -8.76
CA ILE A 56 18.71 9.29 -7.43
C ILE A 56 17.22 8.96 -7.46
N ARG A 57 16.39 9.83 -8.06
CA ARG A 57 14.95 9.57 -8.20
C ARG A 57 14.67 8.30 -8.99
N LYS A 58 15.34 8.12 -10.13
CA LYS A 58 15.18 6.91 -10.94
C LYS A 58 15.56 5.65 -10.16
N HIS A 59 16.63 5.71 -9.37
CA HIS A 59 17.04 4.61 -8.51
C HIS A 59 15.99 4.33 -7.41
N ALA A 60 15.49 5.37 -6.75
CA ALA A 60 14.48 5.24 -5.71
C ALA A 60 13.19 4.59 -6.24
N MET A 61 12.71 5.00 -7.43
CA MET A 61 11.56 4.38 -8.08
C MET A 61 11.78 2.89 -8.31
N ARG A 62 12.94 2.50 -8.85
CA ARG A 62 13.27 1.08 -9.05
C ARG A 62 13.25 0.29 -7.74
N CYS A 63 13.83 0.83 -6.66
CA CYS A 63 13.79 0.16 -5.35
C CYS A 63 12.37 -0.04 -4.82
N MET A 64 11.47 0.93 -5.07
CA MET A 64 10.06 0.79 -4.70
C MET A 64 9.39 -0.32 -5.52
N GLU A 65 9.57 -0.33 -6.84
CA GLU A 65 9.06 -1.37 -7.74
C GLU A 65 9.54 -2.77 -7.32
N ASP A 66 10.84 -2.92 -7.07
CA ASP A 66 11.44 -4.18 -6.62
C ASP A 66 10.85 -4.64 -5.27
N SER A 67 10.64 -3.70 -4.35
CA SER A 67 10.04 -4.00 -3.03
C SER A 67 8.60 -4.46 -3.15
N PHE A 68 7.80 -3.81 -4.00
CA PHE A 68 6.42 -4.22 -4.27
C PHE A 68 6.35 -5.59 -4.94
N ALA A 69 7.21 -5.84 -5.92
CA ALA A 69 7.29 -7.14 -6.60
C ALA A 69 7.68 -8.26 -5.61
N TYR A 70 8.67 -8.02 -4.75
CA TYR A 70 9.07 -8.99 -3.73
C TYR A 70 7.95 -9.26 -2.72
N ALA A 71 7.27 -8.22 -2.24
CA ALA A 71 6.16 -8.37 -1.30
C ALA A 71 5.02 -9.19 -1.91
N LYS A 72 4.69 -8.93 -3.17
CA LYS A 72 3.67 -9.68 -3.92
C LYS A 72 4.07 -11.15 -4.09
N ASP A 73 5.27 -11.42 -4.59
CA ASP A 73 5.77 -12.79 -4.78
C ASP A 73 5.81 -13.59 -3.46
N LYS A 74 6.23 -12.95 -2.37
CA LYS A 74 6.21 -13.56 -1.04
C LYS A 74 4.78 -13.87 -0.57
N TRP A 75 3.83 -12.97 -0.85
CA TRP A 75 2.43 -13.17 -0.52
C TRP A 75 1.85 -14.35 -1.30
N ASP A 76 2.00 -14.34 -2.63
CA ASP A 76 1.50 -15.37 -3.54
C ASP A 76 2.08 -16.76 -3.21
N LYS A 77 3.34 -16.83 -2.76
CA LYS A 77 3.98 -18.09 -2.30
C LYS A 77 3.47 -18.60 -0.95
N SER A 78 3.15 -17.68 -0.03
CA SER A 78 2.77 -18.04 1.35
C SER A 78 1.26 -18.26 1.52
N HIS A 79 0.44 -17.67 0.66
CA HIS A 79 -1.01 -17.74 0.73
C HIS A 79 -1.54 -18.65 -0.37
N ALA A 80 -1.77 -19.91 -0.03
CA ALA A 80 -2.61 -20.77 -0.85
C ALA A 80 -4.07 -20.34 -0.68
N THR A 81 -4.71 -19.90 -1.78
CA THR A 81 -6.14 -19.62 -1.78
C THR A 81 -6.88 -20.94 -1.49
N SER A 82 -7.62 -20.98 -0.39
CA SER A 82 -8.47 -22.13 -0.06
C SER A 82 -9.83 -21.98 -0.74
N ASP A 83 -10.18 -22.93 -1.61
CA ASP A 83 -11.46 -22.99 -2.30
C ASP A 83 -12.58 -23.47 -1.34
N PHE A 84 -13.07 -22.55 -0.51
CA PHE A 84 -14.20 -22.80 0.36
C PHE A 84 -15.53 -22.73 -0.42
N LYS A 85 -16.35 -23.77 -0.33
CA LYS A 85 -17.68 -23.79 -0.93
C LYS A 85 -18.77 -23.60 0.12
N VAL A 86 -19.88 -23.00 -0.30
CA VAL A 86 -21.09 -22.91 0.54
C VAL A 86 -21.57 -24.33 0.85
N GLY A 87 -21.75 -24.64 2.12
CA GLY A 87 -22.06 -25.98 2.61
C GLY A 87 -20.88 -26.75 3.19
N ASP A 88 -19.63 -26.31 2.97
CA ASP A 88 -18.46 -26.95 3.56
C ASP A 88 -18.42 -26.75 5.08
N LEU A 89 -17.90 -27.77 5.77
CA LEU A 89 -17.63 -27.74 7.21
C LEU A 89 -16.21 -27.23 7.45
N VAL A 90 -16.11 -26.07 8.11
CA VAL A 90 -14.83 -25.43 8.42
C VAL A 90 -14.62 -25.28 9.92
N LEU A 91 -13.35 -25.26 10.28
CA LEU A 91 -12.88 -25.00 11.64
C LEU A 91 -12.33 -23.58 11.71
N GLU A 92 -12.79 -22.81 12.69
CA GLU A 92 -12.27 -21.47 12.94
C GLU A 92 -11.07 -21.53 13.87
N SER A 93 -9.94 -20.95 13.45
CA SER A 93 -8.74 -20.90 14.29
C SER A 93 -8.95 -19.98 15.49
N THR A 94 -8.65 -20.48 16.69
CA THR A 94 -8.75 -19.68 17.92
C THR A 94 -7.50 -18.84 18.20
N THR A 95 -6.50 -18.87 17.30
CA THR A 95 -5.20 -18.19 17.48
C THR A 95 -5.30 -16.68 17.68
N ASN A 96 -6.31 -16.01 17.10
CA ASN A 96 -6.49 -14.55 17.25
C ASN A 96 -7.22 -14.13 18.55
N PHE A 97 -7.70 -15.06 19.38
CA PHE A 97 -8.26 -14.72 20.70
C PHE A 97 -7.18 -14.54 21.79
N ASN A 98 -5.89 -14.62 21.42
CA ASN A 98 -4.76 -14.57 22.34
C ASN A 98 -4.37 -13.15 22.81
N ASN A 99 -4.94 -12.08 22.23
CA ASN A 99 -4.67 -10.69 22.65
C ASN A 99 -5.52 -10.22 23.86
N ILE A 100 -6.34 -11.09 24.44
CA ILE A 100 -7.07 -10.79 25.66
C ILE A 100 -6.12 -11.04 26.84
N LYS A 101 -5.72 -9.97 27.56
CA LYS A 101 -4.91 -9.99 28.80
C LYS A 101 -5.60 -10.83 29.91
N GLY A 102 -5.57 -12.15 29.78
CA GLY A 102 -6.19 -13.07 30.72
C GLY A 102 -5.39 -14.37 30.86
N PHE A 103 -5.73 -15.16 31.87
CA PHE A 103 -5.06 -16.42 32.17
C PHE A 103 -5.14 -17.37 30.95
N LYS A 104 -3.97 -17.75 30.40
CA LYS A 104 -3.83 -18.67 29.26
C LYS A 104 -4.25 -20.09 29.68
N LYS A 105 -5.55 -20.35 29.72
CA LYS A 105 -6.03 -21.75 29.73
C LYS A 105 -5.66 -22.39 28.39
N LEU A 106 -5.26 -23.67 28.41
CA LEU A 106 -5.16 -24.51 27.23
C LEU A 106 -6.54 -24.52 26.54
N LYS A 107 -6.69 -23.72 25.48
CA LYS A 107 -7.88 -23.72 24.63
C LYS A 107 -7.56 -24.56 23.39
N TYR A 108 -8.56 -25.27 22.89
CA TYR A 108 -8.46 -25.95 21.60
C TYR A 108 -8.07 -24.93 20.53
N SER A 109 -7.11 -25.30 19.69
CA SER A 109 -6.60 -24.43 18.62
C SER A 109 -7.66 -24.08 17.56
N PHE A 110 -8.75 -24.82 17.53
CA PHE A 110 -9.84 -24.65 16.58
C PHE A 110 -11.20 -24.81 17.27
N ALA A 111 -12.20 -24.06 16.79
CA ALA A 111 -13.60 -24.19 17.16
C ALA A 111 -14.42 -24.65 15.95
N GLY A 112 -15.46 -25.45 16.17
CA GLY A 112 -16.34 -25.95 15.12
C GLY A 112 -16.40 -27.48 15.06
N PRO A 113 -17.15 -28.03 14.09
CA PRO A 113 -17.29 -27.52 12.73
C PRO A 113 -18.48 -26.56 12.51
N PHE A 114 -18.28 -25.57 11.65
CA PHE A 114 -19.31 -24.62 11.20
C PHE A 114 -19.58 -24.77 9.70
N VAL A 115 -20.82 -24.54 9.29
CA VAL A 115 -21.22 -24.60 7.88
C VAL A 115 -21.10 -23.20 7.24
N ILE A 116 -20.40 -23.11 6.12
CA ILE A 116 -20.33 -21.87 5.32
C ILE A 116 -21.70 -21.58 4.70
N LYS A 117 -22.32 -20.47 5.09
CA LYS A 117 -23.63 -20.04 4.55
C LYS A 117 -23.54 -19.16 3.31
N ALA A 118 -22.49 -18.36 3.19
CA ALA A 118 -22.29 -17.43 2.07
C ALA A 118 -20.80 -17.11 1.88
N HIS A 119 -20.42 -16.77 0.65
CA HIS A 119 -19.05 -16.39 0.28
C HIS A 119 -19.02 -14.91 -0.17
N HIS A 120 -18.21 -14.07 0.49
CA HIS A 120 -18.16 -12.61 0.24
C HIS A 120 -16.98 -12.18 -0.65
N GLY A 121 -16.78 -12.89 -1.76
CA GLY A 121 -15.75 -12.59 -2.75
C GLY A 121 -14.35 -13.14 -2.41
N GLU A 122 -13.45 -13.09 -3.40
CA GLU A 122 -12.07 -13.57 -3.27
C GLU A 122 -11.22 -12.57 -2.48
N LEU A 123 -10.37 -13.08 -1.58
CA LEU A 123 -9.41 -12.28 -0.82
C LEU A 123 -8.22 -11.90 -1.72
N LEU A 124 -8.44 -11.00 -2.66
CA LEU A 124 -7.39 -10.40 -3.47
C LEU A 124 -6.81 -9.19 -2.73
N PHE A 125 -5.53 -9.25 -2.36
CA PHE A 125 -4.78 -8.05 -2.00
C PHE A 125 -4.60 -7.22 -3.28
N LYS A 126 -5.26 -6.06 -3.36
CA LYS A 126 -5.06 -5.05 -4.42
C LYS A 126 -3.91 -4.12 -4.06
#